data_AF-A0AA40RX65-F1
#
_entry.id   AF-A0AA40RX65-F1
#
_cell.length_a   1.000
_cell.length_b   1.000
_cell.length_c   1.000
_cell.angle_alpha   90.00
_cell.angle_beta   90.00
_cell.angle_gamma   90.00
#
_symmetry.space_group_name_H-M   'P 1'
#
loop_
_entity.id
_entity.type
_entity.pdbx_description
1 polymer ?
#
loop_
_entity_poly.entity_id
_entity_poly.type
_entity_poly.pdbx_seq_one_letter_code
_entity_poly.pdbx_strand_id
1 'polypeptide(L)'
;VIQSRGGGKYQAQYGGAFLSDIQKKYPALFETKQISTGLPMDPSQKITEWSGKYFNGSNIQGKGAGYVLKDSGTDQYYKVTSNNNNRDFLPKQLTDDLSETGFVRDNIGMVYYTLSGYLARNTFIQDDNGNYYYFDSTGHLVTGFQNINNHHYFFLPNGIEL
;
A
#
# COMPACT_ATOMS: atom_id res chain seq x y z
N VAL A 1 -2.38 7.16 -4.84
CA VAL A 1 -2.95 7.21 -6.22
C VAL A 1 -2.27 8.35 -6.97
N ILE A 2 -1.74 8.08 -8.16
CA ILE A 2 -1.07 9.08 -8.99
C ILE A 2 -1.63 9.05 -10.41
N GLN A 3 -1.65 10.22 -11.05
CA GLN A 3 -1.96 10.33 -12.47
C GLN A 3 -0.72 10.00 -13.32
N SER A 4 -0.37 8.71 -13.40
CA SER A 4 0.85 8.26 -14.10
C SER A 4 0.59 7.58 -15.44
N ARG A 5 -0.67 7.34 -15.80
CA ARG A 5 -1.02 6.73 -17.09
C ARG A 5 -1.30 7.81 -18.12
N GLY A 6 -0.71 7.71 -19.31
CA GLY A 6 -0.85 8.76 -20.32
C GLY A 6 -0.01 8.56 -21.58
N GLY A 7 0.22 9.67 -22.31
CA GLY A 7 0.94 9.69 -23.59
C GLY A 7 0.08 10.16 -24.76
N GLY A 8 -1.24 10.00 -24.65
CA GLY A 8 -2.18 10.46 -25.67
C GLY A 8 -2.02 9.76 -27.02
N LYS A 9 -2.75 10.24 -28.03
CA LYS A 9 -2.86 9.58 -29.34
C LYS A 9 -1.52 9.41 -30.05
N TYR A 10 -0.61 10.38 -29.92
CA TYR A 10 0.66 10.37 -30.65
C TYR A 10 1.70 9.46 -29.99
N GLN A 11 1.75 9.36 -28.66
CA GLN A 11 2.60 8.35 -28.01
C GLN A 11 2.13 6.94 -28.37
N ALA A 12 0.82 6.71 -28.38
CA ALA A 12 0.26 5.42 -28.76
C ALA A 12 0.62 5.02 -30.19
N GLN A 13 0.61 5.99 -31.11
CA GLN A 13 0.91 5.76 -32.52
C GLN A 13 2.41 5.63 -32.81
N TYR A 14 3.26 6.45 -32.17
CA TYR A 14 4.67 6.59 -32.55
C TYR A 14 5.66 6.08 -31.50
N GLY A 15 5.20 5.75 -30.29
CA GLY A 15 6.03 5.27 -29.20
C GLY A 15 6.78 3.98 -29.55
N GLY A 16 8.08 4.09 -29.78
CA GLY A 16 8.94 2.96 -30.16
C GLY A 16 8.69 2.41 -31.56
N ALA A 17 7.95 3.11 -32.43
CA ALA A 17 7.57 2.62 -33.76
C ALA A 17 8.79 2.34 -34.66
N PHE A 18 9.85 3.14 -34.54
CA PHE A 18 11.03 3.09 -35.42
C PHE A 18 12.23 2.31 -34.84
N LEU A 19 12.13 1.76 -33.62
CA LEU A 19 13.25 1.12 -32.93
C LEU A 19 13.88 -0.01 -33.75
N SER A 20 13.05 -0.83 -34.41
CA SER A 20 13.51 -1.94 -35.26
C SER A 20 14.25 -1.46 -36.50
N ASP A 21 13.83 -0.35 -37.12
CA ASP A 21 14.50 0.20 -38.30
C ASP A 21 15.82 0.87 -37.95
N ILE A 22 15.88 1.54 -36.80
CA ILE A 22 17.11 2.14 -36.27
C ILE A 22 18.11 1.03 -35.91
N GLN A 23 17.67 -0.03 -35.25
CA GLN A 23 18.53 -1.17 -34.90
C GLN A 23 19.16 -1.83 -36.13
N LYS A 24 18.41 -1.98 -37.23
CA LYS A 24 18.94 -2.52 -38.49
C LYS A 24 20.02 -1.63 -39.11
N LYS A 25 19.83 -0.31 -39.08
CA LYS A 25 20.77 0.65 -39.68
C LYS A 25 21.99 0.89 -38.80
N TYR A 26 21.85 0.80 -37.48
CA TYR A 26 22.87 1.17 -36.50
C TYR A 26 22.99 0.12 -35.38
N PRO A 27 23.40 -1.13 -35.68
CA PRO A 27 23.41 -2.21 -34.70
C PRO A 27 24.33 -1.94 -33.51
N ALA A 28 25.49 -1.31 -33.73
CA ALA A 28 26.47 -1.02 -32.67
C ALA A 28 25.89 -0.17 -31.51
N LEU A 29 24.89 0.68 -31.77
CA LEU A 29 24.21 1.47 -30.73
C LEU A 29 23.46 0.59 -29.71
N PHE A 30 22.97 -0.58 -30.16
CA PHE A 30 22.20 -1.52 -29.33
C PHE A 30 23.07 -2.61 -28.71
N GLU A 31 24.36 -2.66 -29.04
CA GLU A 31 25.34 -3.57 -28.42
C GLU A 31 26.15 -2.86 -27.32
N THR A 32 26.25 -1.52 -27.40
CA THR A 32 27.01 -0.71 -26.48
C THR A 32 26.36 -0.67 -25.10
N LYS A 33 27.08 -1.14 -24.08
CA LYS A 33 26.67 -1.09 -22.68
C LYS A 33 26.70 0.35 -22.16
N GLN A 34 25.61 0.78 -21.54
CA GLN A 34 25.53 2.09 -20.92
C GLN A 34 26.29 2.09 -19.59
N ILE A 35 27.01 3.17 -19.28
CA ILE A 35 27.84 3.27 -18.07
C ILE A 35 27.01 3.13 -16.79
N SER A 36 25.80 3.72 -16.76
CA SER A 36 24.95 3.73 -15.58
C SER A 36 24.27 2.39 -15.28
N THR A 37 23.84 1.66 -16.32
CA THR A 37 23.07 0.41 -16.16
C THR A 37 23.92 -0.83 -16.38
N GLY A 38 25.09 -0.72 -17.01
CA GLY A 38 25.92 -1.84 -17.43
C GLY A 38 25.30 -2.71 -18.53
N LEU A 39 24.13 -2.33 -19.04
CA LEU A 39 23.34 -3.09 -20.00
C LEU A 39 23.26 -2.33 -21.34
N PRO A 40 23.15 -3.06 -22.47
CA PRO A 40 22.78 -2.45 -23.74
C PRO A 40 21.35 -1.89 -23.69
N MET A 41 21.02 -1.00 -24.63
CA MET A 41 19.65 -0.52 -24.81
C MET A 41 18.74 -1.68 -25.24
N ASP A 42 17.54 -1.78 -24.65
CA ASP A 42 16.52 -2.75 -25.04
C ASP A 42 15.52 -2.15 -26.05
N PRO A 43 15.57 -2.52 -27.34
CA PRO A 43 14.63 -2.06 -28.35
C PRO A 43 13.33 -2.88 -28.42
N SER A 44 13.23 -3.99 -27.68
CA SER A 44 12.07 -4.89 -27.76
C SER A 44 10.83 -4.29 -27.10
N GLN A 45 11.03 -3.44 -26.10
CA GLN A 45 9.95 -2.80 -25.38
C GLN A 45 9.53 -1.49 -26.05
N LYS A 46 8.31 -1.45 -26.57
CA LYS A 46 7.67 -0.22 -27.07
C LYS A 46 6.84 0.42 -25.96
N ILE A 47 7.09 1.70 -25.69
CA ILE A 47 6.29 2.48 -24.74
C ILE A 47 5.22 3.22 -25.54
N THR A 48 4.05 2.61 -25.70
CA THR A 48 2.89 3.24 -26.36
C THR A 48 1.94 3.89 -25.37
N GLU A 49 1.99 3.49 -24.10
CA GLU A 49 1.31 4.15 -22.98
C GLU A 49 2.32 4.32 -21.83
N TRP A 50 2.40 5.54 -21.28
CA TRP A 50 3.14 5.80 -20.05
C TRP A 50 2.43 5.16 -18.86
N SER A 51 3.20 4.71 -17.89
CA SER A 51 2.68 4.18 -16.62
C SER A 51 3.70 4.41 -15.51
N GLY A 52 3.27 4.36 -14.24
CA GLY A 52 4.14 4.64 -13.09
C GLY A 52 5.43 3.83 -13.04
N LYS A 53 5.45 2.63 -13.63
CA LYS A 53 6.65 1.78 -13.72
C LYS A 53 7.81 2.38 -14.53
N TYR A 54 7.55 3.42 -15.33
CA TYR A 54 8.54 4.11 -16.16
C TYR A 54 9.02 5.44 -15.58
N PHE A 55 8.55 5.83 -14.38
CA PHE A 55 8.92 7.10 -13.74
C PHE A 55 9.74 6.85 -12.47
N ASN A 56 10.76 7.66 -12.24
CA ASN A 56 11.51 7.66 -10.98
C ASN A 56 10.65 8.18 -9.80
N GLY A 57 9.71 9.08 -10.08
CA GLY A 57 8.83 9.72 -9.08
C GLY A 57 7.90 10.76 -9.70
N SER A 58 7.17 11.48 -8.85
CA SER A 58 6.27 12.59 -9.23
C SER A 58 6.32 13.67 -8.15
N ASN A 59 5.93 14.90 -8.48
CA ASN A 59 5.67 15.93 -7.48
C ASN A 59 4.48 15.56 -6.60
N ILE A 60 4.37 16.21 -5.43
CA ILE A 60 3.24 16.02 -4.52
C ILE A 60 1.94 16.45 -5.23
N GLN A 61 0.98 15.53 -5.35
CA GLN A 61 -0.32 15.76 -6.02
C GLN A 61 -1.46 16.15 -5.06
N GLY A 62 -1.16 16.39 -3.77
CA GLY A 62 -2.12 16.90 -2.79
C GLY A 62 -3.28 15.95 -2.44
N LYS A 63 -3.16 14.65 -2.72
CA LYS A 63 -4.23 13.67 -2.44
C LYS A 63 -4.39 13.33 -0.96
N GLY A 64 -3.31 13.46 -0.18
CA GLY A 64 -3.26 13.05 1.23
C GLY A 64 -2.86 11.58 1.40
N ALA A 65 -2.22 11.27 2.53
CA ALA A 65 -1.74 9.90 2.82
C ALA A 65 -2.90 8.90 2.99
N GLY A 66 -4.05 9.35 3.51
CA GLY A 66 -5.26 8.54 3.68
C GLY A 66 -6.17 8.47 2.44
N TYR A 67 -5.73 8.93 1.27
CA TYR A 67 -6.55 8.91 0.05
C TYR A 67 -6.91 7.48 -0.40
N VAL A 68 -5.98 6.54 -0.22
CA VAL A 68 -6.26 5.12 -0.47
C VAL A 68 -6.80 4.53 0.82
N LEU A 69 -8.07 4.13 0.78
CA LEU A 69 -8.77 3.66 1.96
C LEU A 69 -8.16 2.35 2.47
N LYS A 70 -8.03 2.27 3.80
CA LYS A 70 -7.34 1.21 4.52
C LYS A 70 -8.04 0.95 5.85
N ASP A 71 -8.07 -0.30 6.27
CA ASP A 71 -8.48 -0.68 7.61
C ASP A 71 -7.31 -0.49 8.59
N SER A 72 -7.53 0.28 9.67
CA SER A 72 -6.48 0.64 10.63
C SER A 72 -6.04 -0.51 11.54
N GLY A 73 -6.91 -1.51 11.74
CA GLY A 73 -6.67 -2.63 12.65
C GLY A 73 -5.82 -3.75 12.04
N THR A 74 -6.03 -4.00 10.74
CA THR A 74 -5.35 -5.07 9.99
C THR A 74 -4.17 -4.59 9.17
N ASP A 75 -4.01 -3.27 9.06
CA ASP A 75 -3.05 -2.61 8.18
C ASP A 75 -3.26 -2.94 6.68
N GLN A 76 -4.48 -3.34 6.28
CA GLN A 76 -4.80 -3.74 4.91
C GLN A 76 -5.60 -2.69 4.12
N TYR A 77 -5.21 -2.47 2.86
CA TYR A 77 -5.97 -1.63 1.93
C TYR A 77 -7.21 -2.37 1.41
N TYR A 78 -8.35 -1.68 1.35
CA TYR A 78 -9.53 -2.25 0.71
C TYR A 78 -9.29 -2.45 -0.77
N LYS A 79 -9.75 -3.59 -1.27
CA LYS A 79 -9.56 -3.99 -2.67
C LYS A 79 -10.78 -4.75 -3.16
N VAL A 80 -11.16 -4.44 -4.39
CA VAL A 80 -12.17 -5.16 -5.16
C VAL A 80 -11.50 -5.58 -6.45
N THR A 81 -11.28 -6.89 -6.60
CA THR A 81 -10.47 -7.47 -7.67
C THR A 81 -11.30 -8.10 -8.78
N SER A 82 -12.55 -8.48 -8.51
CA SER A 82 -13.68 -8.80 -9.41
C SER A 82 -14.59 -9.85 -8.76
N ASN A 83 -15.87 -9.87 -9.15
CA ASN A 83 -17.01 -10.61 -8.55
C ASN A 83 -16.85 -12.11 -8.25
N ASN A 84 -15.73 -12.76 -8.58
CA ASN A 84 -15.59 -14.22 -8.55
C ASN A 84 -14.38 -14.73 -7.75
N ASN A 85 -13.73 -13.94 -6.90
CA ASN A 85 -12.64 -14.45 -6.08
C ASN A 85 -12.70 -13.94 -4.64
N ASN A 86 -12.43 -14.84 -3.68
CA ASN A 86 -12.23 -14.63 -2.24
C ASN A 86 -10.99 -13.75 -1.90
N ARG A 87 -10.68 -12.78 -2.77
CA ARG A 87 -9.53 -11.87 -2.68
C ARG A 87 -9.94 -10.43 -2.41
N ASP A 88 -11.25 -10.16 -2.38
CA ASP A 88 -11.78 -8.86 -2.00
C ASP A 88 -11.60 -8.66 -0.49
N PHE A 89 -11.31 -7.42 -0.10
CA PHE A 89 -11.19 -7.02 1.29
C PHE A 89 -12.03 -5.76 1.46
N LEU A 90 -13.16 -5.92 2.14
CA LEU A 90 -14.23 -4.93 2.28
C LEU A 90 -14.65 -4.86 3.75
N PRO A 91 -15.11 -3.72 4.25
CA PRO A 91 -15.77 -3.65 5.55
C PRO A 91 -16.88 -4.70 5.67
N LYS A 92 -16.96 -5.38 6.81
CA LYS A 92 -17.92 -6.47 7.05
C LYS A 92 -19.38 -6.04 6.87
N GLN A 93 -19.67 -4.79 7.18
CA GLN A 93 -20.99 -4.19 6.99
C GLN A 93 -21.42 -4.10 5.52
N LEU A 94 -20.49 -4.25 4.58
CA LEU A 94 -20.76 -4.27 3.14
C LEU A 94 -20.83 -5.69 2.56
N THR A 95 -20.64 -6.73 3.39
CA THR A 95 -20.58 -8.14 2.97
C THR A 95 -21.61 -9.04 3.67
N ASP A 96 -22.67 -8.46 4.25
CA ASP A 96 -23.68 -9.15 5.07
C ASP A 96 -23.11 -9.90 6.30
N ASP A 97 -21.87 -9.58 6.70
CA ASP A 97 -21.22 -10.16 7.88
C ASP A 97 -21.60 -9.39 9.15
N LEU A 98 -21.76 -10.11 10.26
CA LEU A 98 -21.88 -9.50 11.58
C LEU A 98 -20.62 -8.70 11.92
N SER A 99 -20.81 -7.47 12.39
CA SER A 99 -19.72 -6.55 12.72
C SER A 99 -19.90 -5.96 14.11
N GLU A 100 -18.81 -5.97 14.88
CA GLU A 100 -18.65 -5.23 16.13
C GLU A 100 -17.59 -4.14 15.93
N THR A 101 -17.63 -3.09 16.75
CA THR A 101 -16.66 -1.97 16.68
C THR A 101 -16.34 -1.46 18.08
N GLY A 102 -15.09 -1.07 18.33
CA GLY A 102 -14.64 -0.49 19.60
C GLY A 102 -13.88 -1.47 20.49
N PHE A 103 -13.60 -1.04 21.72
CA PHE A 103 -12.94 -1.84 22.75
C PHE A 103 -13.90 -2.87 23.33
N VAL A 104 -13.48 -4.13 23.33
CA VAL A 104 -14.26 -5.25 23.85
C VAL A 104 -13.38 -6.08 24.78
N ARG A 105 -13.91 -6.52 25.92
CA ARG A 105 -13.17 -7.38 26.85
C ARG A 105 -13.62 -8.83 26.68
N ASP A 106 -12.66 -9.71 26.37
CA ASP A 106 -12.89 -11.15 26.35
C ASP A 106 -12.31 -11.82 27.61
N ASN A 107 -12.22 -13.16 27.59
CA ASN A 107 -11.73 -13.95 28.73
C ASN A 107 -10.21 -13.81 28.98
N ILE A 108 -9.46 -13.27 28.02
CA ILE A 108 -8.00 -13.15 28.06
C ILE A 108 -7.61 -11.70 28.34
N GLY A 109 -8.25 -10.74 27.69
CA GLY A 109 -7.88 -9.34 27.80
C GLY A 109 -8.79 -8.39 27.05
N MET A 110 -8.32 -7.16 26.86
CA MET A 110 -9.00 -6.16 26.05
C MET A 110 -8.58 -6.32 24.59
N VAL A 111 -9.53 -6.36 23.68
CA VAL A 111 -9.35 -6.37 22.23
C VAL A 111 -10.01 -5.13 21.61
N TYR A 112 -9.72 -4.85 20.34
CA TYR A 112 -10.35 -3.75 19.61
C TYR A 112 -10.79 -4.17 18.21
N TYR A 113 -12.05 -3.89 17.89
CA TYR A 113 -12.60 -4.05 16.55
C TYR A 113 -12.67 -2.69 15.85
N THR A 114 -12.14 -2.60 14.64
CA THR A 114 -12.18 -1.39 13.83
C THR A 114 -13.60 -1.07 13.38
N LEU A 115 -13.80 0.13 12.83
CA LEU A 115 -15.06 0.49 12.16
C LEU A 115 -15.42 -0.43 10.98
N SER A 116 -14.49 -1.24 10.47
CA SER A 116 -14.77 -2.25 9.43
C SER A 116 -15.10 -3.63 9.97
N GLY A 117 -15.14 -3.79 11.30
CA GLY A 117 -15.43 -5.04 11.96
C GLY A 117 -14.25 -6.00 12.10
N TYR A 118 -13.02 -5.52 11.85
CA TYR A 118 -11.82 -6.34 11.93
C TYR A 118 -11.08 -6.15 13.25
N LEU A 119 -10.53 -7.24 13.76
CA LEU A 119 -9.73 -7.24 14.99
C LEU A 119 -8.37 -6.58 14.73
N ALA A 120 -8.02 -5.60 15.57
CA ALA A 120 -6.70 -4.95 15.55
C ALA A 120 -5.59 -5.92 15.97
N ARG A 121 -4.52 -6.03 15.18
CA ARG A 121 -3.36 -6.88 15.48
C ARG A 121 -2.06 -6.24 15.01
N ASN A 122 -1.03 -6.30 15.86
CA ASN A 122 0.28 -5.69 15.61
C ASN A 122 0.19 -4.23 15.14
N THR A 123 -0.70 -3.45 15.75
CA THR A 123 -0.99 -2.09 15.28
C THR A 123 -1.31 -1.15 16.44
N PHE A 124 -1.10 0.13 16.18
CA PHE A 124 -1.53 1.22 17.04
C PHE A 124 -2.95 1.65 16.68
N ILE A 125 -3.78 1.88 17.69
CA ILE A 125 -5.10 2.48 17.57
C ILE A 125 -5.11 3.77 18.35
N GLN A 126 -5.66 4.82 17.74
CA GLN A 126 -5.87 6.11 18.38
C GLN A 126 -7.36 6.26 18.70
N ASP A 127 -7.68 6.70 19.92
CA ASP A 127 -9.05 7.08 20.28
C ASP A 127 -9.38 8.54 19.87
N ASP A 128 -10.62 8.96 20.06
CA ASP A 128 -11.07 10.31 19.73
C ASP A 128 -10.44 11.40 20.62
N ASN A 129 -9.85 11.03 21.76
CA ASN A 129 -9.14 11.93 22.67
C ASN A 129 -7.65 12.07 22.32
N GLY A 130 -7.17 11.34 21.30
CA GLY A 130 -5.79 11.33 20.87
C GLY A 130 -4.88 10.34 21.60
N ASN A 131 -5.42 9.51 22.50
CA ASN A 131 -4.65 8.48 23.20
C ASN A 131 -4.31 7.33 22.26
N TYR A 132 -3.07 6.84 22.35
CA TYR A 132 -2.62 5.68 21.59
C TYR A 132 -2.63 4.40 22.42
N TYR A 133 -3.03 3.30 21.79
CA TYR A 133 -3.07 1.96 22.33
C TYR A 133 -2.38 1.02 21.35
N TYR A 134 -1.76 -0.05 21.84
CA TYR A 134 -1.15 -1.06 20.97
C TYR A 134 -1.74 -2.44 21.22
N PHE A 135 -2.07 -3.13 20.14
CA PHE A 135 -2.59 -4.49 20.16
C PHE A 135 -1.54 -5.45 19.59
N ASP A 136 -1.24 -6.51 20.34
CA ASP A 136 -0.21 -7.47 19.97
C ASP A 136 -0.62 -8.37 18.78
N SER A 137 0.18 -9.40 18.50
CA SER A 137 -0.06 -10.33 17.40
C SER A 137 -1.30 -11.21 17.59
N THR A 138 -1.75 -11.38 18.83
CA THR A 138 -2.97 -12.12 19.18
C THR A 138 -4.21 -11.22 19.12
N GLY A 139 -4.00 -9.90 19.24
CA GLY A 139 -5.02 -8.86 19.17
C GLY A 139 -5.42 -8.30 20.53
N HIS A 140 -4.60 -8.54 21.57
CA HIS A 140 -4.86 -8.06 22.92
C HIS A 140 -4.03 -6.80 23.22
N LEU A 141 -4.64 -5.91 24.01
CA LEU A 141 -4.04 -4.66 24.48
C LEU A 141 -2.81 -4.95 25.34
N VAL A 142 -1.67 -4.35 24.99
CA VAL A 142 -0.43 -4.46 25.77
C VAL A 142 -0.36 -3.40 26.85
N THR A 143 0.42 -3.70 27.89
CA THR A 143 0.77 -2.76 28.97
C THR A 143 2.26 -2.90 29.31
N GLY A 144 2.82 -1.95 30.07
CA GLY A 144 4.21 -1.94 30.50
C GLY A 144 5.20 -1.58 29.38
N PHE A 145 6.47 -1.93 29.61
CA PHE A 145 7.54 -1.71 28.63
C PHE A 145 7.41 -2.65 27.44
N GLN A 146 7.40 -2.09 26.24
CA GLN A 146 7.31 -2.83 24.99
C GLN A 146 8.40 -2.39 24.02
N ASN A 147 8.93 -3.34 23.24
CA ASN A 147 9.82 -3.05 22.13
C ASN A 147 9.09 -3.39 20.82
N ILE A 148 8.67 -2.36 20.09
CA ILE A 148 7.88 -2.49 18.87
C ILE A 148 8.69 -1.88 17.73
N ASN A 149 9.02 -2.69 16.72
CA ASN A 149 9.82 -2.26 15.56
C ASN A 149 11.14 -1.57 15.95
N ASN A 150 11.83 -2.09 16.98
CA ASN A 150 13.09 -1.55 17.49
C ASN A 150 12.96 -0.16 18.15
N HIS A 151 11.76 0.20 18.59
CA HIS A 151 11.46 1.38 19.39
C HIS A 151 10.86 0.98 20.74
N HIS A 152 11.28 1.66 21.80
CA HIS A 152 10.82 1.40 23.16
C HIS A 152 9.63 2.29 23.50
N TYR A 153 8.54 1.67 23.95
CA TYR A 153 7.31 2.32 24.38
C TYR A 153 6.97 1.91 25.81
N PHE A 154 6.28 2.77 26.54
CA PHE A 154 5.71 2.43 27.84
C PHE A 154 4.21 2.65 27.82
N PHE A 155 3.45 1.56 28.00
CA PHE A 155 2.01 1.60 28.07
C PHE A 155 1.56 1.54 29.53
N LEU A 156 0.75 2.50 29.94
CA LEU A 156 0.17 2.58 31.28
C LEU A 156 -0.72 1.35 31.57
N PRO A 157 -1.10 1.09 32.84
CA PRO A 157 -1.98 -0.04 33.19
C PRO A 157 -3.36 -0.02 32.50
N ASN A 158 -3.81 1.15 32.04
CA ASN A 158 -5.01 1.32 31.23
C ASN A 158 -4.76 1.17 29.71
N GLY A 159 -3.53 0.87 29.30
CA GLY A 159 -3.10 0.65 27.92
C GLY A 159 -2.74 1.91 27.13
N ILE A 160 -2.83 3.10 27.73
CA ILE A 160 -2.44 4.35 27.06
C ILE A 160 -0.90 4.40 26.94
N GLU A 161 -0.40 4.67 25.74
CA GLU A 161 1.01 4.96 25.48
C GLU A 161 1.43 6.33 26.04
N LEU A 162 2.61 6.38 26.66
CA LEU A 162 3.17 7.56 27.34
C LEU A 162 4.18 8.33 26.48
#